data_AF-A0A5E4X5I8-F1
#
_entry.id   AF-A0A5E4X5I8-F1
#
_cell.length_a   1.000
_cell.length_b   1.000
_cell.length_c   1.000
_cell.angle_alpha   90.00
_cell.angle_beta   90.00
_cell.angle_gamma   90.00
#
_symmetry.space_group_name_H-M   'P 1'
#
loop_
_entity.id
_entity.type
_entity.pdbx_description
1 polymer ?
#
loop_
_entity_poly.entity_id
_entity_poly.type
_entity_poly.pdbx_seq_one_letter_code
_entity_poly.pdbx_strand_id
1 'polypeptide(L)'
;MSERADTPSALPALRLAASLVVLRERASGLEVLLLRRAVRANDFSSDAYVFPGGVLDANDRAAHAVCLGMDDATASERLGLLGAGLDYYVAAMRECFEETGVFFASDEHGAPLDAARLAEVRARREALHDRQIDIASLCRSFGIRLTPRRLHYLSHWVTPLGLAKRFDTRFFLAALPEAQQVEVDHVETAAHRWMRPQYALAHADQLRLLPPTRKLLQWLTGMDTVELAMAAAGALVDVPRVQPRLANGRRGRWPITPDEPAWAELTLTDPDERGGGSYDIVPGRVVTLMPGVLRLTAPNPGMMTGPGTNTYLVGGGPQNGWAVIDPGPDDPAHIDAIVRAAPGEIRQILVTHTHRDHSPGAALLRARTGARTYGMAARHDVGQDTAFSPDVELADGDTVVLPDGRVLRAIHTPGHASNHLCYALEDARLVFTGDHVMQGSTVVINPPDGHMATYLASLQRLASLEPEWLAPGHGFVMDRPAQRIGQLITHRLAREARTLDALGQLGPATLDALTPAVYADVPAARHAVARRSLRAHLDKLVEDGRAAVSQDGRWRAVDVSATR
;
A
#
# COMPACT_ATOMS: atom_id res chain seq x y z
N MET A 1 -5.46 -46.62 -8.83
CA MET A 1 -4.99 -45.96 -7.59
C MET A 1 -5.97 -44.83 -7.33
N SER A 2 -6.72 -44.93 -6.24
CA SER A 2 -7.80 -43.99 -5.88
C SER A 2 -7.21 -42.63 -5.54
N GLU A 3 -7.55 -41.61 -6.33
CA GLU A 3 -7.37 -40.21 -5.93
C GLU A 3 -8.22 -39.97 -4.68
N ARG A 4 -7.57 -39.67 -3.56
CA ARG A 4 -8.24 -39.10 -2.41
C ARG A 4 -8.57 -37.66 -2.77
N ALA A 5 -9.86 -37.38 -2.95
CA ALA A 5 -10.35 -36.01 -2.94
C ALA A 5 -9.99 -35.40 -1.57
N ASP A 6 -9.03 -34.47 -1.56
CA ASP A 6 -8.72 -33.67 -0.38
C ASP A 6 -9.98 -32.91 0.01
N THR A 7 -10.59 -33.34 1.10
CA THR A 7 -11.69 -32.61 1.74
C THR A 7 -11.08 -31.29 2.22
N PRO A 8 -11.65 -30.11 1.91
CA PRO A 8 -11.09 -28.85 2.36
C PRO A 8 -10.98 -28.88 3.89
N SER A 9 -9.74 -28.89 4.39
CA SER A 9 -9.45 -28.79 5.83
C SER A 9 -10.20 -27.58 6.38
N ALA A 10 -11.01 -27.78 7.42
CA ALA A 10 -11.69 -26.69 8.11
C ALA A 10 -10.68 -25.59 8.48
N LEU A 11 -11.00 -24.34 8.20
CA LEU A 11 -10.14 -23.21 8.53
C LEU A 11 -9.84 -23.20 10.04
N PRO A 12 -8.60 -22.90 10.46
CA PRO A 12 -8.27 -22.83 11.88
C PRO A 12 -9.19 -21.84 12.61
N ALA A 13 -9.64 -22.23 13.81
CA ALA A 13 -10.51 -21.40 14.63
C ALA A 13 -9.88 -20.02 14.90
N LEU A 14 -10.67 -18.97 14.65
CA LEU A 14 -10.25 -17.59 14.81
C LEU A 14 -10.35 -17.18 16.28
N ARG A 15 -9.23 -16.82 16.89
CA ARG A 15 -9.18 -16.40 18.31
C ARG A 15 -9.37 -14.89 18.40
N LEU A 16 -10.34 -14.45 19.19
CA LEU A 16 -10.55 -13.02 19.45
C LEU A 16 -9.45 -12.51 20.38
N ALA A 17 -8.83 -11.39 20.04
CA ALA A 17 -7.72 -10.84 20.81
C ALA A 17 -7.78 -9.32 20.92
N ALA A 18 -7.09 -8.79 21.92
CA ALA A 18 -6.90 -7.36 22.12
C ALA A 18 -5.42 -7.06 22.42
N SER A 19 -4.90 -5.98 21.85
CA SER A 19 -3.53 -5.51 22.10
C SER A 19 -3.50 -4.02 22.40
N LEU A 20 -2.57 -3.61 23.26
CA LEU A 20 -2.49 -2.24 23.74
C LEU A 20 -1.15 -1.59 23.36
N VAL A 21 -1.21 -0.56 22.53
CA VAL A 21 -0.09 0.33 22.22
C VAL A 21 0.04 1.32 23.37
N VAL A 22 1.06 1.16 24.20
CA VAL A 22 1.30 2.04 25.35
C VAL A 22 2.38 3.07 25.01
N LEU A 23 2.05 4.35 25.19
CA LEU A 23 2.94 5.47 24.90
C LEU A 23 3.42 6.17 26.17
N ARG A 24 4.62 6.73 26.14
CA ARG A 24 5.10 7.68 27.14
C ARG A 24 5.80 8.87 26.50
N GLU A 25 5.73 10.00 27.19
CA GLU A 25 6.41 11.23 26.77
C GLU A 25 7.78 11.32 27.46
N ARG A 26 8.79 11.80 26.72
CA ARG A 26 10.14 12.06 27.23
C ARG A 26 10.64 13.37 26.63
N ALA A 27 11.67 13.97 27.23
CA ALA A 27 12.35 15.13 26.64
C ALA A 27 12.91 14.86 25.23
N SER A 28 13.20 13.60 24.90
CA SER A 28 13.64 13.14 23.57
C SER A 28 12.49 12.84 22.60
N GLY A 29 11.24 13.10 23.00
CA GLY A 29 10.00 12.82 22.28
C GLY A 29 9.31 11.51 22.70
N LEU A 30 8.21 11.22 22.02
CA LEU A 30 7.35 10.06 22.24
C LEU A 30 8.11 8.73 22.10
N GLU A 31 7.85 7.83 23.05
CA GLU A 31 8.30 6.44 23.04
C GLU A 31 7.11 5.48 23.17
N VAL A 32 7.26 4.29 22.57
CA VAL A 32 6.28 3.21 22.61
C VAL A 32 6.87 1.99 23.32
N LEU A 33 6.03 1.30 24.10
CA LEU A 33 6.39 0.07 24.77
C LEU A 33 6.32 -1.11 23.80
N LEU A 34 7.41 -1.86 23.70
CA LEU A 34 7.49 -3.13 22.96
C LEU A 34 8.00 -4.24 23.86
N LEU A 35 7.36 -5.40 23.79
CA LEU A 35 7.69 -6.62 24.51
C LEU A 35 8.34 -7.63 23.57
N ARG A 36 9.47 -8.21 23.98
CA ARG A 36 10.13 -9.30 23.26
C ARG A 36 9.53 -10.62 23.70
N ARG A 37 8.81 -11.32 22.81
CA ARG A 37 8.25 -12.63 23.10
C ARG A 37 9.34 -13.66 23.40
N ALA A 38 9.10 -14.51 24.39
CA ALA A 38 9.99 -15.64 24.70
C ALA A 38 10.21 -16.53 23.46
N VAL A 39 11.41 -17.12 23.36
CA VAL A 39 11.74 -18.02 22.26
C VAL A 39 10.97 -19.33 22.44
N ARG A 40 10.09 -19.65 21.50
CA ARG A 40 9.32 -20.91 21.49
C ARG A 40 9.54 -21.61 20.15
N ALA A 41 9.93 -22.89 20.17
CA ALA A 41 10.07 -23.68 18.95
C ALA A 41 8.73 -23.73 18.19
N ASN A 42 8.78 -23.59 16.86
CA ASN A 42 7.61 -23.61 15.96
C ASN A 42 6.57 -22.49 16.16
N ASP A 43 6.95 -21.33 16.71
CA ASP A 43 6.11 -20.13 16.70
C ASP A 43 6.69 -19.05 15.76
N PHE A 44 5.91 -18.64 14.75
CA PHE A 44 6.35 -17.66 13.75
C PHE A 44 6.72 -16.30 14.37
N SER A 45 6.02 -15.95 15.46
CA SER A 45 6.25 -14.73 16.25
C SER A 45 7.20 -14.93 17.42
N SER A 46 7.84 -16.11 17.55
CA SER A 46 8.91 -16.32 18.53
C SER A 46 9.97 -15.24 18.37
N ASP A 47 10.47 -14.69 19.47
CA ASP A 47 11.52 -13.64 19.47
C ASP A 47 11.12 -12.31 18.81
N ALA A 48 9.84 -12.15 18.42
CA ALA A 48 9.35 -10.90 17.85
C ALA A 48 9.07 -9.86 18.94
N TYR A 49 9.32 -8.59 18.60
CA TYR A 49 8.84 -7.46 19.41
C TYR A 49 7.39 -7.14 19.05
N VAL A 50 6.51 -7.14 20.06
CA VAL A 50 5.06 -6.93 19.95
C VAL A 50 4.57 -5.91 20.98
N PHE A 51 3.32 -5.48 20.83
CA PHE A 51 2.62 -4.74 21.89
C PHE A 51 2.07 -5.73 22.93
N PRO A 52 1.89 -5.30 24.19
CA PRO A 52 1.20 -6.14 25.17
C PRO A 52 -0.20 -6.53 24.70
N GLY A 53 -0.61 -7.76 24.96
CA GLY A 53 -1.94 -8.22 24.58
C GLY A 53 -2.07 -9.72 24.34
N GLY A 54 -3.31 -10.17 24.36
CA GLY A 54 -3.63 -11.59 24.25
C GLY A 54 -5.08 -11.86 23.89
N VAL A 55 -5.52 -13.08 24.19
CA VAL A 55 -6.82 -13.61 23.79
C VAL A 55 -7.87 -13.19 24.80
N LEU A 56 -9.08 -12.89 24.33
CA LEU A 56 -10.22 -12.64 25.21
C LEU A 56 -10.49 -13.87 26.09
N ASP A 57 -10.67 -13.65 27.38
CA ASP A 57 -11.07 -14.67 28.35
C ASP A 57 -12.56 -14.58 28.63
N ALA A 58 -13.22 -15.72 28.86
CA ALA A 58 -14.65 -15.75 29.16
C ALA A 58 -15.00 -14.92 30.42
N ASN A 59 -14.06 -14.75 31.34
CA ASN A 59 -14.23 -13.97 32.55
C ASN A 59 -14.10 -12.44 32.32
N ASP A 60 -13.63 -11.99 31.14
CA ASP A 60 -13.54 -10.55 30.83
C ASP A 60 -14.92 -9.88 30.92
N ARG A 61 -15.99 -10.61 30.56
CA ARG A 61 -17.38 -10.16 30.70
C ARG A 61 -17.77 -9.82 32.14
N ALA A 62 -17.28 -10.56 33.12
CA ALA A 62 -17.60 -10.34 34.53
C ALA A 62 -16.99 -9.01 35.04
N ALA A 63 -15.96 -8.51 34.38
CA ALA A 63 -15.30 -7.26 34.73
C ALA A 63 -16.09 -6.00 34.32
N HIS A 64 -17.17 -6.15 33.54
CA HIS A 64 -18.01 -5.01 33.15
C HIS A 64 -18.54 -4.26 34.38
N ALA A 65 -18.87 -4.99 35.45
CA ALA A 65 -19.35 -4.42 36.70
C ALA A 65 -18.32 -3.53 37.42
N VAL A 66 -17.03 -3.71 37.14
CA VAL A 66 -15.94 -2.90 37.71
C VAL A 66 -15.39 -1.85 36.74
N CYS A 67 -15.91 -1.76 35.52
CA CYS A 67 -15.57 -0.68 34.59
C CYS A 67 -16.16 0.66 35.04
N LEU A 68 -15.43 1.75 34.83
CA LEU A 68 -15.85 3.11 35.10
C LEU A 68 -16.01 3.89 33.79
N GLY A 69 -17.17 4.51 33.61
CA GLY A 69 -17.42 5.47 32.52
C GLY A 69 -17.69 4.85 31.15
N MET A 70 -17.72 3.53 30.97
CA MET A 70 -18.08 2.93 29.68
C MET A 70 -18.90 1.67 29.90
N ASP A 71 -20.00 1.53 29.16
CA ASP A 71 -20.81 0.32 29.12
C ASP A 71 -20.53 -0.48 27.83
N ASP A 72 -21.10 -1.70 27.76
CA ASP A 72 -20.93 -2.59 26.62
C ASP A 72 -21.54 -2.04 25.33
N ALA A 73 -22.64 -1.28 25.44
CA ALA A 73 -23.30 -0.68 24.27
C ALA A 73 -22.40 0.36 23.60
N THR A 74 -21.84 1.30 24.39
CA THR A 74 -20.89 2.32 23.92
C THR A 74 -19.64 1.68 23.33
N ALA A 75 -19.10 0.66 24.00
CA ALA A 75 -17.92 -0.05 23.53
C ALA A 75 -18.19 -0.80 22.22
N SER A 76 -19.35 -1.46 22.11
CA SER A 76 -19.75 -2.22 20.92
C SER A 76 -19.98 -1.32 19.73
N GLU A 77 -20.67 -0.19 19.92
CA GLU A 77 -20.84 0.84 18.89
C GLU A 77 -19.48 1.33 18.38
N ARG A 78 -18.55 1.66 19.29
CA ARG A 78 -17.20 2.12 18.94
C ARG A 78 -16.39 1.09 18.15
N LEU A 79 -16.61 -0.20 18.39
CA LEU A 79 -15.91 -1.29 17.71
C LEU A 79 -16.66 -1.83 16.48
N GLY A 80 -17.84 -1.29 16.16
CA GLY A 80 -18.68 -1.79 15.07
C GLY A 80 -19.24 -3.20 15.32
N LEU A 81 -19.55 -3.53 16.57
CA LEU A 81 -20.04 -4.83 17.02
C LEU A 81 -21.51 -4.77 17.46
N LEU A 82 -22.21 -5.91 17.38
CA LEU A 82 -23.57 -6.05 17.89
C LEU A 82 -23.62 -6.15 19.44
N GLY A 83 -22.49 -6.46 20.07
CA GLY A 83 -22.36 -6.64 21.52
C GLY A 83 -20.96 -7.14 21.89
N ALA A 84 -20.69 -7.26 23.19
CA ALA A 84 -19.40 -7.73 23.73
C ALA A 84 -18.18 -6.89 23.32
N GLY A 85 -18.41 -5.60 23.03
CA GLY A 85 -17.34 -4.66 22.74
C GLY A 85 -16.48 -4.38 23.98
N LEU A 86 -17.08 -4.32 25.16
CA LEU A 86 -16.35 -4.00 26.40
C LEU A 86 -15.39 -5.15 26.81
N ASP A 87 -15.68 -6.39 26.41
CA ASP A 87 -14.79 -7.55 26.57
C ASP A 87 -13.39 -7.26 25.98
N TYR A 88 -13.29 -6.57 24.83
CA TYR A 88 -12.01 -6.22 24.21
C TYR A 88 -11.22 -5.17 25.00
N TYR A 89 -11.89 -4.18 25.57
CA TYR A 89 -11.23 -3.17 26.40
C TYR A 89 -10.72 -3.81 27.69
N VAL A 90 -11.52 -4.68 28.32
CA VAL A 90 -11.11 -5.44 29.51
C VAL A 90 -9.91 -6.31 29.19
N ALA A 91 -9.96 -7.10 28.10
CA ALA A 91 -8.86 -7.95 27.68
C ALA A 91 -7.57 -7.14 27.46
N ALA A 92 -7.65 -5.98 26.77
CA ALA A 92 -6.49 -5.12 26.56
C ALA A 92 -5.86 -4.63 27.88
N MET A 93 -6.69 -4.27 28.86
CA MET A 93 -6.22 -3.81 30.18
C MET A 93 -5.66 -4.96 31.02
N ARG A 94 -6.33 -6.13 31.02
CA ARG A 94 -5.92 -7.33 31.74
C ARG A 94 -4.58 -7.84 31.23
N GLU A 95 -4.46 -8.07 29.93
CA GLU A 95 -3.24 -8.61 29.32
C GLU A 95 -2.05 -7.64 29.50
N CYS A 96 -2.29 -6.33 29.37
CA CYS A 96 -1.25 -5.33 29.66
C CYS A 96 -0.79 -5.39 31.12
N PHE A 97 -1.71 -5.56 32.06
CA PHE A 97 -1.36 -5.71 33.47
C PHE A 97 -0.60 -7.01 33.74
N GLU A 98 -1.06 -8.14 33.21
CA GLU A 98 -0.42 -9.46 33.33
C GLU A 98 1.02 -9.44 32.79
N GLU A 99 1.25 -8.89 31.60
CA GLU A 99 2.55 -8.92 30.95
C GLU A 99 3.53 -7.82 31.43
N THR A 100 3.02 -6.68 31.90
CA THR A 100 3.85 -5.48 32.12
C THR A 100 3.69 -4.84 33.50
N GLY A 101 2.69 -5.24 34.28
CA GLY A 101 2.32 -4.59 35.54
C GLY A 101 1.76 -3.16 35.38
N VAL A 102 1.60 -2.66 34.15
CA VAL A 102 0.92 -1.39 33.87
C VAL A 102 -0.58 -1.62 33.98
N PHE A 103 -1.24 -0.87 34.84
CA PHE A 103 -2.65 -1.05 35.12
C PHE A 103 -3.48 0.20 34.84
N PHE A 104 -4.44 0.08 33.93
CA PHE A 104 -5.39 1.14 33.55
C PHE A 104 -6.62 1.11 34.46
N ALA A 105 -6.37 1.38 35.74
CA ALA A 105 -7.37 1.43 36.78
C ALA A 105 -7.29 2.72 37.60
N SER A 106 -8.38 3.03 38.30
CA SER A 106 -8.51 4.08 39.29
C SER A 106 -9.01 3.50 40.61
N ASP A 107 -8.99 4.30 41.67
CA ASP A 107 -9.79 4.00 42.85
C ASP A 107 -11.30 4.12 42.57
N GLU A 108 -12.13 3.92 43.59
CA GLU A 108 -13.60 4.01 43.50
C GLU A 108 -14.12 5.41 43.15
N HIS A 109 -13.29 6.44 43.34
CA HIS A 109 -13.61 7.83 43.06
C HIS A 109 -13.07 8.32 41.70
N GLY A 110 -12.35 7.46 40.97
CA GLY A 110 -11.77 7.81 39.67
C GLY A 110 -10.36 8.40 39.75
N ALA A 111 -9.74 8.46 40.93
CA ALA A 111 -8.38 8.98 41.09
C ALA A 111 -7.31 7.92 40.73
N PRO A 112 -6.12 8.34 40.27
CA PRO A 112 -5.01 7.42 40.00
C PRO A 112 -4.61 6.61 41.25
N LEU A 113 -4.20 5.36 41.04
CA LEU A 113 -3.67 4.53 42.13
C LEU A 113 -2.30 5.06 42.57
N ASP A 114 -2.10 5.22 43.88
CA ASP A 114 -0.78 5.51 44.43
C ASP A 114 0.18 4.31 44.29
N ALA A 115 1.47 4.56 44.50
CA ALA A 115 2.51 3.55 44.32
C ALA A 115 2.40 2.37 45.29
N ALA A 116 1.94 2.59 46.53
CA ALA A 116 1.81 1.55 47.54
C ALA A 116 0.66 0.59 47.18
N ARG A 117 -0.51 1.15 46.85
CA ARG A 117 -1.68 0.38 46.42
C ARG A 117 -1.42 -0.35 45.12
N LEU A 118 -0.72 0.26 44.16
CA LEU A 118 -0.33 -0.41 42.92
C LEU A 118 0.62 -1.59 43.19
N ALA A 119 1.56 -1.46 44.13
CA ALA A 119 2.46 -2.56 44.50
C ALA A 119 1.69 -3.75 45.11
N GLU A 120 0.70 -3.50 45.97
CA GLU A 120 -0.15 -4.55 46.53
C GLU A 120 -0.98 -5.27 45.46
N VAL A 121 -1.52 -4.52 44.49
CA VAL A 121 -2.24 -5.09 43.35
C VAL A 121 -1.30 -5.93 42.47
N ARG A 122 -0.09 -5.43 42.18
CA ARG A 122 0.95 -6.15 41.40
C ARG A 122 1.37 -7.45 42.06
N ALA A 123 1.39 -7.52 43.39
CA ALA A 123 1.69 -8.75 44.12
C ALA A 123 0.69 -9.89 43.84
N ARG A 124 -0.48 -9.60 43.23
CA ARG A 124 -1.49 -10.59 42.83
C ARG A 124 -1.46 -10.92 41.34
N ARG A 125 -0.51 -10.36 40.57
CA ARG A 125 -0.41 -10.53 39.11
C ARG A 125 -0.20 -11.99 38.69
N GLU A 126 0.65 -12.72 39.41
CA GLU A 126 0.91 -14.15 39.12
C GLU A 126 -0.35 -15.00 39.28
N ALA A 127 -1.12 -14.78 40.35
CA ALA A 127 -2.40 -15.46 40.57
C ALA A 127 -3.44 -15.14 39.48
N LEU A 128 -3.41 -13.94 38.92
CA LEU A 128 -4.25 -13.55 37.79
C LEU A 128 -3.80 -14.27 36.50
N HIS A 129 -2.50 -14.24 36.20
CA HIS A 129 -1.90 -14.94 35.05
C HIS A 129 -2.20 -16.45 35.06
N ASP A 130 -2.05 -17.08 36.22
CA ASP A 130 -2.34 -18.50 36.45
C ASP A 130 -3.84 -18.82 36.55
N ARG A 131 -4.72 -17.82 36.37
CA ARG A 131 -6.18 -17.92 36.40
C ARG A 131 -6.74 -18.43 37.74
N GLN A 132 -6.02 -18.21 38.83
CA GLN A 132 -6.49 -18.50 40.19
C GLN A 132 -7.48 -17.44 40.68
N ILE A 133 -7.35 -16.22 40.16
CA ILE A 133 -8.31 -15.12 40.33
C ILE A 133 -8.63 -14.53 38.97
N ASP A 134 -9.80 -13.89 38.84
CA ASP A 134 -10.16 -13.09 37.66
C ASP A 134 -9.94 -11.58 37.92
N ILE A 135 -9.85 -10.79 36.84
CA ILE A 135 -9.59 -9.34 36.93
C ILE A 135 -10.69 -8.59 37.69
N ALA A 136 -11.94 -9.05 37.63
CA ALA A 136 -13.06 -8.42 38.32
C ALA A 136 -12.95 -8.65 39.85
N SER A 137 -12.58 -9.87 40.26
CA SER A 137 -12.33 -10.26 41.64
C SER A 137 -11.11 -9.52 42.22
N LEU A 138 -10.05 -9.38 41.43
CA LEU A 138 -8.90 -8.53 41.79
C LEU A 138 -9.37 -7.10 42.05
N CYS A 139 -10.11 -6.50 41.12
CA CYS A 139 -10.62 -5.14 41.26
C CYS A 139 -11.49 -4.94 42.50
N ARG A 140 -12.41 -5.87 42.77
CA ARG A 140 -13.25 -5.84 43.97
C ARG A 140 -12.44 -5.94 45.26
N SER A 141 -11.45 -6.84 45.30
CA SER A 141 -10.65 -7.08 46.51
C SER A 141 -9.84 -5.86 46.96
N PHE A 142 -9.48 -4.99 46.01
CA PHE A 142 -8.72 -3.77 46.27
C PHE A 142 -9.56 -2.50 46.17
N GLY A 143 -10.87 -2.56 45.92
CA GLY A 143 -11.71 -1.35 45.75
C GLY A 143 -11.23 -0.46 44.59
N ILE A 144 -10.91 -1.06 43.44
CA ILE A 144 -10.42 -0.35 42.25
C ILE A 144 -11.33 -0.61 41.05
N ARG A 145 -11.30 0.31 40.08
CA ARG A 145 -12.17 0.30 38.90
C ARG A 145 -11.34 0.36 37.63
N LEU A 146 -11.70 -0.45 36.63
CA LEU A 146 -11.07 -0.39 35.30
C LEU A 146 -11.50 0.88 34.57
N THR A 147 -10.59 1.48 33.80
CA THR A 147 -10.82 2.79 33.13
C THR A 147 -10.78 2.67 31.60
N PRO A 148 -11.73 1.95 30.98
CA PRO A 148 -11.74 1.71 29.52
C PRO A 148 -11.75 2.99 28.67
N ARG A 149 -12.27 4.11 29.19
CA ARG A 149 -12.22 5.42 28.51
C ARG A 149 -10.81 5.96 28.25
N ARG A 150 -9.78 5.43 28.91
CA ARG A 150 -8.38 5.81 28.67
C ARG A 150 -7.77 5.13 27.45
N LEU A 151 -8.46 4.14 26.88
CA LEU A 151 -8.04 3.40 25.69
C LEU A 151 -8.78 3.94 24.47
N HIS A 152 -8.04 4.28 23.42
CA HIS A 152 -8.61 4.68 22.14
C HIS A 152 -8.49 3.53 21.15
N TYR A 153 -9.61 3.13 20.53
CA TYR A 153 -9.59 2.12 19.47
C TYR A 153 -8.80 2.64 18.26
N LEU A 154 -7.78 1.88 17.84
CA LEU A 154 -6.77 2.33 16.89
C LEU A 154 -6.73 1.50 15.60
N SER A 155 -6.83 0.17 15.67
CA SER A 155 -6.64 -0.69 14.49
C SER A 155 -7.29 -2.07 14.64
N HIS A 156 -7.63 -2.72 13.51
CA HIS A 156 -8.24 -4.05 13.48
C HIS A 156 -7.50 -4.96 12.50
N TRP A 157 -6.93 -6.05 12.99
CA TRP A 157 -6.17 -6.99 12.16
C TRP A 157 -6.66 -8.42 12.30
N VAL A 158 -6.75 -9.11 11.18
CA VAL A 158 -6.99 -10.55 11.13
C VAL A 158 -5.80 -11.26 10.52
N THR A 159 -5.37 -12.33 11.18
CA THR A 159 -4.26 -13.14 10.71
C THR A 159 -4.62 -13.82 9.36
N PRO A 160 -3.69 -13.85 8.38
CA PRO A 160 -3.91 -14.46 7.06
C PRO A 160 -4.46 -15.90 7.12
N LEU A 161 -5.22 -16.31 6.10
CA LEU A 161 -5.86 -17.63 6.04
C LEU A 161 -4.85 -18.80 6.07
N GLY A 162 -3.71 -18.67 5.40
CA GLY A 162 -2.70 -19.74 5.30
C GLY A 162 -1.80 -19.95 6.53
N LEU A 163 -2.12 -19.35 7.68
CA LEU A 163 -1.39 -19.54 8.96
C LEU A 163 -2.21 -20.41 9.92
N ALA A 164 -1.52 -21.34 10.60
CA ALA A 164 -2.15 -22.32 11.48
C ALA A 164 -2.78 -21.71 12.75
N LYS A 165 -2.18 -20.65 13.30
CA LYS A 165 -2.74 -19.88 14.42
C LYS A 165 -3.30 -18.58 13.87
N ARG A 166 -4.58 -18.31 14.10
CA ARG A 166 -5.25 -17.11 13.60
C ARG A 166 -5.90 -16.31 14.71
N PHE A 167 -5.67 -15.01 14.67
CA PHE A 167 -6.21 -14.04 15.61
C PHE A 167 -7.01 -12.96 14.88
N ASP A 168 -8.09 -12.52 15.52
CA ASP A 168 -8.86 -11.32 15.20
C ASP A 168 -8.60 -10.30 16.31
N THR A 169 -7.60 -9.44 16.06
CA THR A 169 -7.00 -8.57 17.07
C THR A 169 -7.46 -7.14 16.90
N ARG A 170 -8.02 -6.57 17.97
CA ARG A 170 -8.30 -5.13 18.08
C ARG A 170 -7.18 -4.45 18.85
N PHE A 171 -6.61 -3.41 18.27
CA PHE A 171 -5.53 -2.63 18.85
C PHE A 171 -6.10 -1.35 19.46
N PHE A 172 -5.68 -1.07 20.68
CA PHE A 172 -5.99 0.14 21.41
C PHE A 172 -4.73 0.97 21.64
N LEU A 173 -4.88 2.27 21.84
CA LEU A 173 -3.82 3.21 22.18
C LEU A 173 -4.09 3.79 23.58
N ALA A 174 -3.07 3.86 24.42
CA ALA A 174 -3.17 4.57 25.69
C ALA A 174 -1.85 5.22 26.10
N ALA A 175 -1.95 6.34 26.81
CA ALA A 175 -0.82 6.96 27.50
C ALA A 175 -0.54 6.21 28.82
N LEU A 176 0.73 5.94 29.10
CA LEU A 176 1.18 5.33 30.35
C LEU A 176 0.59 6.10 31.55
N PRO A 177 -0.11 5.43 32.48
CA PRO A 177 -0.58 6.09 33.69
C PRO A 177 0.58 6.67 34.49
N GLU A 178 0.35 7.84 35.09
CA GLU A 178 1.38 8.58 35.83
C GLU A 178 2.02 7.72 36.93
N ALA A 179 3.32 7.90 37.14
CA ALA A 179 4.14 7.20 38.13
C ALA A 179 4.25 5.66 37.98
N GLN A 180 3.66 5.03 36.97
CA GLN A 180 3.84 3.59 36.74
C GLN A 180 5.13 3.27 35.97
N GLN A 181 5.81 2.20 36.40
CA GLN A 181 6.94 1.61 35.69
C GLN A 181 6.59 0.22 35.14
N VAL A 182 7.27 -0.22 34.09
CA VAL A 182 7.05 -1.54 33.48
C VAL A 182 7.89 -2.59 34.18
N GLU A 183 7.25 -3.69 34.57
CA GLU A 183 7.86 -4.89 35.13
C GLU A 183 7.37 -6.08 34.31
N VAL A 184 8.26 -6.81 33.64
CA VAL A 184 7.84 -7.98 32.83
C VAL A 184 7.71 -9.23 33.70
N ASP A 185 6.92 -10.19 33.25
CA ASP A 185 6.67 -11.47 33.91
C ASP A 185 7.85 -12.47 33.81
N HIS A 186 8.78 -12.26 32.86
CA HIS A 186 9.90 -13.15 32.53
C HIS A 186 9.50 -14.56 32.05
N VAL A 187 8.22 -14.87 31.95
CA VAL A 187 7.68 -16.18 31.52
C VAL A 187 7.25 -16.11 30.05
N GLU A 188 6.36 -15.18 29.68
CA GLU A 188 5.93 -15.00 28.30
C GLU A 188 6.73 -13.90 27.60
N THR A 189 7.20 -12.92 28.36
CA THR A 189 8.00 -11.79 27.88
C THR A 189 9.44 -11.89 28.38
N ALA A 190 10.38 -12.05 27.46
CA ALA A 190 11.81 -12.13 27.79
C ALA A 190 12.41 -10.77 28.20
N ALA A 191 11.90 -9.68 27.64
CA ALA A 191 12.34 -8.32 27.93
C ALA A 191 11.29 -7.30 27.46
N HIS A 192 11.29 -6.10 28.05
CA HIS A 192 10.60 -4.93 27.49
C HIS A 192 11.60 -3.89 27.02
N ARG A 193 11.17 -3.05 26.08
CA ARG A 193 11.92 -1.86 25.66
C ARG A 193 10.96 -0.72 25.35
N TRP A 194 11.33 0.47 25.81
CA TRP A 194 10.77 1.71 25.31
C TRP A 194 11.60 2.16 24.11
N MET A 195 10.96 2.45 22.99
CA MET A 195 11.64 2.87 21.78
C MET A 195 10.93 4.04 21.13
N ARG A 196 11.69 4.92 20.47
CA ARG A 196 11.09 5.85 19.51
C ARG A 196 10.56 5.08 18.31
N PRO A 197 9.36 5.39 17.77
CA PRO A 197 8.79 4.67 16.63
C PRO A 197 9.72 4.61 15.41
N GLN A 198 10.42 5.71 15.12
CA GLN A 198 11.38 5.82 14.02
C GLN A 198 12.55 4.84 14.18
N TYR A 199 13.07 4.70 15.41
CA TYR A 199 14.16 3.76 15.70
C TYR A 199 13.71 2.31 15.53
N ALA A 200 12.53 1.95 16.06
CA ALA A 200 11.99 0.61 15.95
C ALA A 200 11.77 0.20 14.47
N LEU A 201 11.29 1.13 13.63
CA LEU A 201 11.11 0.88 12.20
C LEU A 201 12.43 0.73 11.43
N ALA A 202 13.42 1.56 11.74
CA ALA A 202 14.73 1.47 11.11
C ALA A 202 15.41 0.11 11.38
N HIS A 203 15.08 -0.54 12.50
CA HIS A 203 15.61 -1.85 12.91
C HIS A 203 14.55 -2.95 12.84
N ALA A 204 13.50 -2.78 12.05
CA ALA A 204 12.32 -3.63 12.09
C ALA A 204 12.61 -5.13 11.81
N ASP A 205 13.59 -5.41 10.94
CA ASP A 205 13.96 -6.79 10.61
C ASP A 205 14.76 -7.44 11.75
N GLN A 206 15.64 -6.68 12.42
CA GLN A 206 16.38 -7.14 13.61
C GLN A 206 15.45 -7.37 14.81
N LEU A 207 14.42 -6.53 14.95
CA LEU A 207 13.38 -6.66 15.97
C LEU A 207 12.27 -7.64 15.57
N ARG A 208 12.36 -8.25 14.38
CA ARG A 208 11.37 -9.19 13.83
C ARG A 208 9.93 -8.68 13.92
N LEU A 209 9.74 -7.39 13.64
CA LEU A 209 8.43 -6.75 13.78
C LEU A 209 7.42 -7.36 12.80
N LEU A 210 6.26 -7.75 13.33
CA LEU A 210 5.15 -8.27 12.55
C LEU A 210 4.42 -7.12 11.80
N PRO A 211 3.69 -7.42 10.71
CA PRO A 211 3.02 -6.40 9.91
C PRO A 211 2.13 -5.42 10.71
N PRO A 212 1.27 -5.85 11.67
CA PRO A 212 0.48 -4.92 12.48
C PRO A 212 1.36 -3.94 13.27
N THR A 213 2.41 -4.46 13.92
CA THR A 213 3.37 -3.65 14.69
C THR A 213 4.10 -2.66 13.80
N ARG A 214 4.57 -3.08 12.61
CA ARG A 214 5.23 -2.18 11.65
C ARG A 214 4.31 -1.05 11.19
N LYS A 215 3.05 -1.35 10.84
CA LYS A 215 2.11 -0.33 10.37
C LYS A 215 1.72 0.65 11.47
N LEU A 216 1.50 0.17 12.70
CA LEU A 216 1.17 1.04 13.83
C LEU A 216 2.36 1.93 14.23
N LEU A 217 3.59 1.40 14.19
CA LEU A 217 4.79 2.22 14.37
C LEU A 217 4.94 3.25 13.24
N GLN A 218 4.64 2.87 11.99
CA GLN A 218 4.68 3.79 10.85
C GLN A 218 3.69 4.94 11.04
N TRP A 219 2.46 4.65 11.47
CA TRP A 219 1.49 5.67 11.82
C TRP A 219 2.00 6.59 12.94
N LEU A 220 2.60 6.02 14.00
CA LEU A 220 3.20 6.79 15.09
C LEU A 220 4.39 7.67 14.66
N THR A 221 5.08 7.38 13.56
CA THR A 221 6.16 8.28 13.09
C THR A 221 5.67 9.65 12.63
N GLY A 222 4.38 9.76 12.30
CA GLY A 222 3.74 11.03 11.97
C GLY A 222 3.20 11.79 13.19
N MET A 223 3.48 11.32 14.42
CA MET A 223 3.02 11.91 15.66
C MET A 223 4.22 12.43 16.48
N ASP A 224 4.20 13.70 16.85
CA ASP A 224 5.30 14.32 17.60
C ASP A 224 5.19 14.11 19.12
N THR A 225 3.96 14.09 19.65
CA THR A 225 3.69 13.99 21.09
C THR A 225 2.66 12.90 21.40
N VAL A 226 2.65 12.44 22.65
CA VAL A 226 1.63 11.49 23.13
C VAL A 226 0.23 12.08 23.02
N GLU A 227 0.07 13.36 23.36
CA GLU A 227 -1.21 14.06 23.27
C GLU A 227 -1.76 14.05 21.84
N LEU A 228 -0.92 14.37 20.84
CA LEU A 228 -1.32 14.36 19.44
C LEU A 228 -1.72 12.97 18.98
N ALA A 229 -0.95 11.94 19.36
CA ALA A 229 -1.27 10.55 19.03
C ALA A 229 -2.62 10.11 19.64
N MET A 230 -2.87 10.46 20.91
CA MET A 230 -4.12 10.14 21.60
C MET A 230 -5.32 10.85 20.97
N ALA A 231 -5.18 12.14 20.63
CA ALA A 231 -6.20 12.91 19.95
C ALA A 231 -6.52 12.33 18.56
N ALA A 232 -5.48 11.98 17.78
CA ALA A 232 -5.63 11.38 16.46
C ALA A 232 -6.35 10.02 16.51
N ALA A 233 -6.00 9.16 17.48
CA ALA A 233 -6.69 7.88 17.69
C ALA A 233 -8.15 8.07 18.15
N GLY A 234 -8.41 9.05 19.02
CA GLY A 234 -9.76 9.39 19.46
C GLY A 234 -10.66 9.88 18.33
N ALA A 235 -10.10 10.58 17.34
CA ALA A 235 -10.82 11.13 16.20
C ALA A 235 -11.14 10.10 15.09
N LEU A 236 -10.60 8.87 15.16
CA LEU A 236 -10.92 7.82 14.19
C LEU A 236 -12.41 7.50 14.23
N VAL A 237 -13.09 7.56 13.09
CA VAL A 237 -14.52 7.20 12.96
C VAL A 237 -14.67 5.79 12.39
N ASP A 238 -13.85 5.45 11.40
CA ASP A 238 -13.81 4.14 10.76
C ASP A 238 -12.44 3.48 10.99
N VAL A 239 -12.46 2.23 11.46
CA VAL A 239 -11.27 1.42 11.69
C VAL A 239 -11.41 0.15 10.85
N PRO A 240 -10.87 0.15 9.62
CA PRO A 240 -11.10 -0.95 8.70
C PRO A 240 -10.40 -2.23 9.17
N ARG A 241 -11.06 -3.36 8.96
CA ARG A 241 -10.49 -4.69 9.17
C ARG A 241 -9.41 -4.98 8.13
N VAL A 242 -8.17 -5.18 8.58
CA VAL A 242 -7.03 -5.56 7.73
C VAL A 242 -6.74 -7.06 7.85
N GLN A 243 -6.97 -7.82 6.79
CA GLN A 243 -6.49 -9.21 6.67
C GLN A 243 -5.42 -9.27 5.57
N PRO A 244 -4.13 -9.39 5.92
CA PRO A 244 -3.08 -9.53 4.91
C PRO A 244 -3.18 -10.86 4.15
N ARG A 245 -2.61 -10.91 2.94
CA ARG A 245 -2.51 -12.11 2.10
C ARG A 245 -1.09 -12.66 2.18
N LEU A 246 -0.94 -13.97 2.34
CA LEU A 246 0.40 -14.57 2.28
C LEU A 246 0.86 -14.65 0.83
N ALA A 247 2.09 -14.24 0.57
CA ALA A 247 2.73 -14.39 -0.73
C ALA A 247 4.22 -14.70 -0.55
N ASN A 248 4.86 -15.17 -1.62
CA ASN A 248 6.29 -15.48 -1.64
C ASN A 248 7.10 -14.38 -2.33
N GLY A 249 8.37 -14.29 -1.98
CA GLY A 249 9.31 -13.38 -2.59
C GLY A 249 10.69 -13.47 -1.92
N ARG A 250 11.49 -12.43 -2.06
CA ARG A 250 12.89 -12.33 -1.62
C ARG A 250 13.09 -12.46 -0.11
N ARG A 251 12.07 -12.20 0.71
CA ARG A 251 12.07 -12.42 2.17
C ARG A 251 11.45 -13.77 2.56
N GLY A 252 11.20 -14.66 1.60
CA GLY A 252 10.40 -15.87 1.80
C GLY A 252 8.91 -15.55 1.87
N ARG A 253 8.15 -16.43 2.54
CA ARG A 253 6.70 -16.29 2.72
C ARG A 253 6.38 -15.15 3.68
N TRP A 254 5.67 -14.12 3.20
CA TRP A 254 5.41 -12.89 3.95
C TRP A 254 3.95 -12.42 3.80
N PRO A 255 3.33 -11.83 4.84
CA PRO A 255 2.00 -11.23 4.74
C PRO A 255 2.04 -9.84 4.06
N ILE A 256 1.24 -9.66 3.02
CA ILE A 256 1.11 -8.44 2.22
C ILE A 256 -0.19 -7.71 2.57
N THR A 257 -0.08 -6.42 2.88
CA THR A 257 -1.23 -5.59 3.32
C THR A 257 -1.91 -4.88 2.13
N PRO A 258 -3.18 -4.46 2.27
CA PRO A 258 -3.95 -3.83 1.19
C PRO A 258 -3.34 -2.58 0.53
N ASP A 259 -2.47 -1.88 1.24
CA ASP A 259 -1.76 -0.69 0.75
C ASP A 259 -0.43 -1.02 0.03
N GLU A 260 0.03 -2.27 0.09
CA GLU A 260 1.26 -2.70 -0.58
C GLU A 260 1.04 -2.98 -2.08
N PRO A 261 2.04 -2.69 -2.94
CA PRO A 261 1.88 -2.75 -4.40
C PRO A 261 1.36 -4.09 -4.95
N ALA A 262 1.82 -5.23 -4.40
CA ALA A 262 1.44 -6.54 -4.90
C ALA A 262 0.00 -6.96 -4.53
N TRP A 263 -0.66 -6.26 -3.60
CA TRP A 263 -1.95 -6.69 -3.05
C TRP A 263 -3.00 -6.94 -4.13
N ALA A 264 -3.19 -5.98 -5.03
CA ALA A 264 -4.19 -6.04 -6.08
C ALA A 264 -3.96 -7.27 -6.98
N GLU A 265 -2.74 -7.47 -7.46
CA GLU A 265 -2.39 -8.64 -8.28
C GLU A 265 -2.54 -9.97 -7.52
N LEU A 266 -2.32 -10.01 -6.20
CA LEU A 266 -2.55 -11.21 -5.40
C LEU A 266 -4.02 -11.62 -5.34
N THR A 267 -4.96 -10.65 -5.46
CA THR A 267 -6.39 -11.00 -5.56
C THR A 267 -6.74 -11.71 -6.87
N LEU A 268 -5.92 -11.53 -7.90
CA LEU A 268 -6.07 -12.16 -9.22
C LEU A 268 -5.30 -13.48 -9.32
N THR A 269 -4.06 -13.49 -8.83
CA THR A 269 -3.11 -14.60 -8.99
C THR A 269 -3.23 -15.68 -7.91
N ASP A 270 -3.81 -15.35 -6.75
CA ASP A 270 -4.06 -16.28 -5.65
C ASP A 270 -5.38 -15.93 -4.93
N PRO A 271 -6.53 -16.03 -5.64
CA PRO A 271 -7.83 -15.59 -5.12
C PRO A 271 -8.24 -16.36 -3.86
N ASP A 272 -7.88 -17.65 -3.80
CA ASP A 272 -8.16 -18.57 -2.70
C ASP A 272 -7.17 -18.44 -1.51
N GLU A 273 -6.21 -17.50 -1.58
CA GLU A 273 -5.21 -17.25 -0.53
C GLU A 273 -4.40 -18.50 -0.10
N ARG A 274 -4.04 -19.36 -1.07
CA ARG A 274 -3.26 -20.60 -0.81
C ARG A 274 -1.80 -20.29 -0.48
N GLY A 275 -1.34 -19.06 -0.72
CA GLY A 275 0.03 -18.61 -0.52
C GLY A 275 0.93 -18.94 -1.72
N GLY A 276 0.35 -19.10 -2.91
CA GLY A 276 1.07 -19.37 -4.16
C GLY A 276 1.49 -18.10 -4.91
N GLY A 277 0.88 -16.96 -4.59
CA GLY A 277 1.19 -15.68 -5.21
C GLY A 277 2.59 -15.13 -4.90
N SER A 278 2.99 -14.08 -5.61
CA SER A 278 4.29 -13.42 -5.48
C SER A 278 4.13 -11.94 -5.11
N TYR A 279 4.95 -11.44 -4.19
CA TYR A 279 5.06 -9.99 -3.93
C TYR A 279 6.28 -9.33 -4.56
N ASP A 280 7.07 -10.10 -5.31
CA ASP A 280 8.11 -9.57 -6.20
C ASP A 280 7.72 -9.82 -7.66
N ILE A 281 8.05 -8.86 -8.51
CA ILE A 281 8.11 -9.05 -9.96
C ILE A 281 9.50 -9.57 -10.29
N VAL A 282 9.56 -10.78 -10.84
CA VAL A 282 10.81 -11.42 -11.25
C VAL A 282 10.85 -11.40 -12.78
N PRO A 283 11.77 -10.66 -13.41
CA PRO A 283 11.90 -10.65 -14.86
C PRO A 283 12.08 -12.05 -15.46
N GLY A 284 11.52 -12.26 -16.65
CA GLY A 284 11.52 -13.56 -17.34
C GLY A 284 10.55 -14.60 -16.78
N ARG A 285 9.89 -14.36 -15.64
CA ARG A 285 8.86 -15.26 -15.08
C ARG A 285 7.49 -14.88 -15.62
N VAL A 286 6.81 -15.85 -16.24
CA VAL A 286 5.41 -15.71 -16.68
C VAL A 286 4.49 -15.71 -15.46
N VAL A 287 3.56 -14.77 -15.42
CA VAL A 287 2.49 -14.68 -14.42
C VAL A 287 1.15 -14.72 -15.13
N THR A 288 0.30 -15.69 -14.78
CA THR A 288 -1.10 -15.71 -15.24
C THR A 288 -1.89 -14.74 -14.36
N LEU A 289 -2.35 -13.63 -14.93
CA LEU A 289 -3.09 -12.61 -14.20
C LEU A 289 -4.57 -12.99 -14.13
N MET A 290 -5.14 -13.42 -15.25
CA MET A 290 -6.51 -13.89 -15.36
C MET A 290 -6.62 -14.82 -16.57
N PRO A 291 -7.74 -15.53 -16.77
CA PRO A 291 -7.89 -16.40 -17.92
C PRO A 291 -7.56 -15.70 -19.24
N GLY A 292 -6.58 -16.23 -19.96
CA GLY A 292 -6.12 -15.70 -21.24
C GLY A 292 -5.38 -14.36 -21.17
N VAL A 293 -4.88 -13.95 -20.01
CA VAL A 293 -4.02 -12.76 -19.85
C VAL A 293 -2.79 -13.12 -19.01
N LEU A 294 -1.62 -13.02 -19.63
CA LEU A 294 -0.32 -13.30 -19.02
C LEU A 294 0.52 -12.03 -18.97
N ARG A 295 1.40 -11.93 -17.97
CA ARG A 295 2.48 -10.93 -17.92
C ARG A 295 3.83 -11.62 -17.98
N LEU A 296 4.74 -11.06 -18.77
CA LEU A 296 6.16 -11.36 -18.78
C LEU A 296 6.94 -10.05 -18.67
N THR A 297 7.68 -9.87 -17.58
CA THR A 297 8.47 -8.64 -17.37
C THR A 297 9.86 -8.81 -17.98
N ALA A 298 10.29 -7.83 -18.78
CA ALA A 298 11.61 -7.79 -19.41
C ALA A 298 12.73 -7.58 -18.37
N PRO A 299 13.95 -8.12 -18.58
CA PRO A 299 15.08 -8.00 -17.67
C PRO A 299 15.82 -6.65 -17.80
N ASN A 300 15.08 -5.55 -17.85
CA ASN A 300 15.59 -4.18 -17.99
C ASN A 300 15.28 -3.30 -16.75
N PRO A 301 15.63 -3.72 -15.52
CA PRO A 301 15.33 -2.94 -14.33
C PRO A 301 16.06 -1.60 -14.35
N GLY A 302 15.44 -0.57 -13.81
CA GLY A 302 15.99 0.77 -13.89
C GLY A 302 15.20 1.80 -13.11
N MET A 303 15.74 3.02 -13.03
CA MET A 303 15.07 4.13 -12.34
C MET A 303 13.72 4.48 -12.98
N MET A 304 13.60 4.32 -14.30
CA MET A 304 12.37 4.58 -15.05
C MET A 304 11.47 3.34 -15.16
N THR A 305 12.06 2.16 -15.31
CA THR A 305 11.34 0.91 -15.61
C THR A 305 11.02 0.06 -14.37
N GLY A 306 11.47 0.48 -13.18
CA GLY A 306 11.29 -0.26 -11.94
C GLY A 306 11.90 -1.68 -12.04
N PRO A 307 11.13 -2.75 -11.80
CA PRO A 307 11.59 -4.13 -12.02
C PRO A 307 11.85 -4.50 -13.49
N GLY A 308 11.30 -3.72 -14.45
CA GLY A 308 11.38 -3.95 -15.89
C GLY A 308 10.07 -3.60 -16.61
N THR A 309 10.07 -3.64 -17.93
CA THR A 309 8.88 -3.41 -18.77
C THR A 309 7.99 -4.64 -18.80
N ASN A 310 6.71 -4.46 -18.54
CA ASN A 310 5.71 -5.51 -18.61
C ASN A 310 5.24 -5.73 -20.05
N THR A 311 5.59 -6.87 -20.61
CA THR A 311 4.95 -7.40 -21.82
C THR A 311 3.73 -8.20 -21.42
N TYR A 312 2.59 -7.96 -22.07
CA TYR A 312 1.37 -8.72 -21.85
C TYR A 312 1.07 -9.66 -23.01
N LEU A 313 0.60 -10.87 -22.72
CA LEU A 313 0.09 -11.80 -23.72
C LEU A 313 -1.41 -11.98 -23.48
N VAL A 314 -2.22 -11.74 -24.51
CA VAL A 314 -3.68 -11.85 -24.45
C VAL A 314 -4.14 -12.81 -25.53
N GLY A 315 -4.83 -13.88 -25.16
CA GLY A 315 -5.26 -14.87 -26.13
C GLY A 315 -5.82 -16.15 -25.53
N GLY A 316 -5.84 -17.19 -26.37
CA GLY A 316 -6.42 -18.50 -26.07
C GLY A 316 -7.44 -18.91 -27.13
N GLY A 317 -8.58 -19.42 -26.67
CA GLY A 317 -9.66 -19.90 -27.53
C GLY A 317 -9.31 -21.18 -28.31
N PRO A 318 -10.25 -21.71 -29.14
CA PRO A 318 -10.08 -22.98 -29.84
C PRO A 318 -8.91 -23.00 -30.84
N GLN A 319 -8.55 -21.84 -31.40
CA GLN A 319 -7.45 -21.69 -32.35
C GLN A 319 -6.10 -21.45 -31.67
N ASN A 320 -6.09 -21.31 -30.34
CA ASN A 320 -4.92 -21.05 -29.50
C ASN A 320 -4.02 -19.92 -30.06
N GLY A 321 -4.64 -18.79 -30.40
CA GLY A 321 -3.94 -17.63 -30.92
C GLY A 321 -3.75 -16.55 -29.86
N TRP A 322 -2.66 -15.79 -29.98
CA TRP A 322 -2.21 -14.83 -28.97
C TRP A 322 -1.80 -13.50 -29.60
N ALA A 323 -2.06 -12.43 -28.85
CA ALA A 323 -1.56 -11.09 -29.10
C ALA A 323 -0.54 -10.72 -28.02
N VAL A 324 0.47 -9.94 -28.40
CA VAL A 324 1.48 -9.38 -27.48
C VAL A 324 1.27 -7.88 -27.41
N ILE A 325 1.22 -7.31 -26.21
CA ILE A 325 1.21 -5.86 -25.97
C ILE A 325 2.55 -5.47 -25.35
N ASP A 326 3.24 -4.52 -25.96
CA ASP A 326 4.57 -4.01 -25.60
C ASP A 326 5.64 -5.12 -25.53
N PRO A 327 6.21 -5.54 -26.67
CA PRO A 327 7.23 -6.60 -26.73
C PRO A 327 8.56 -6.21 -26.06
N GLY A 328 8.70 -4.97 -25.60
CA GLY A 328 9.78 -4.55 -24.72
C GLY A 328 10.95 -3.90 -25.47
N PRO A 329 12.13 -3.79 -24.82
CA PRO A 329 13.34 -3.24 -25.43
C PRO A 329 13.87 -4.14 -26.56
N ASP A 330 14.88 -3.64 -27.27
CA ASP A 330 15.64 -4.41 -28.26
C ASP A 330 16.53 -5.47 -27.57
N ASP A 331 15.89 -6.53 -27.08
CA ASP A 331 16.52 -7.64 -26.35
C ASP A 331 16.07 -8.99 -26.94
N PRO A 332 16.91 -9.63 -27.78
CA PRO A 332 16.61 -10.93 -28.36
C PRO A 332 16.29 -12.02 -27.32
N ALA A 333 16.90 -11.99 -26.13
CA ALA A 333 16.64 -13.00 -25.09
C ALA A 333 15.24 -12.84 -24.49
N HIS A 334 14.76 -11.60 -24.36
CA HIS A 334 13.38 -11.31 -23.97
C HIS A 334 12.39 -11.72 -25.06
N ILE A 335 12.69 -11.46 -26.34
CA ILE A 335 11.84 -11.92 -27.46
C ILE A 335 11.71 -13.45 -27.48
N ASP A 336 12.81 -14.17 -27.26
CA ASP A 336 12.78 -15.62 -27.10
C ASP A 336 11.94 -16.06 -25.89
N ALA A 337 11.98 -15.29 -24.79
CA ALA A 337 11.14 -15.54 -23.63
C ALA A 337 9.65 -15.32 -23.93
N ILE A 338 9.29 -14.28 -24.69
CA ILE A 338 7.91 -14.03 -25.14
C ILE A 338 7.40 -15.22 -25.97
N VAL A 339 8.18 -15.67 -26.97
CA VAL A 339 7.80 -16.80 -27.83
C VAL A 339 7.63 -18.09 -27.02
N ARG A 340 8.50 -18.34 -26.03
CA ARG A 340 8.36 -19.50 -25.12
C ARG A 340 7.18 -19.37 -24.16
N ALA A 341 6.85 -18.15 -23.73
CA ALA A 341 5.78 -17.87 -22.79
C ALA A 341 4.39 -18.01 -23.42
N ALA A 342 4.27 -17.76 -24.73
CA ALA A 342 3.01 -17.86 -25.45
C ALA A 342 2.55 -19.32 -25.53
N PRO A 343 1.35 -19.67 -25.01
CA PRO A 343 0.81 -21.03 -25.13
C PRO A 343 0.49 -21.47 -26.56
N GLY A 344 0.45 -20.54 -27.52
CA GLY A 344 0.14 -20.79 -28.91
C GLY A 344 0.70 -19.72 -29.86
N GLU A 345 0.16 -19.64 -31.07
CA GLU A 345 0.71 -18.80 -32.12
C GLU A 345 0.48 -17.30 -31.84
N ILE A 346 1.55 -16.52 -31.84
CA ILE A 346 1.48 -15.06 -31.75
C ILE A 346 1.11 -14.53 -33.13
N ARG A 347 -0.05 -13.88 -33.24
CA ARG A 347 -0.59 -13.35 -34.51
C ARG A 347 -0.64 -11.83 -34.57
N GLN A 348 -0.57 -11.17 -33.42
CA GLN A 348 -0.70 -9.72 -33.31
C GLN A 348 0.32 -9.16 -32.32
N ILE A 349 0.88 -8.01 -32.62
CA ILE A 349 1.79 -7.25 -31.76
C ILE A 349 1.25 -5.84 -31.65
N LEU A 350 0.89 -5.39 -30.46
CA LEU A 350 0.40 -4.06 -30.18
C LEU A 350 1.47 -3.29 -29.39
N VAL A 351 1.66 -2.02 -29.73
CA VAL A 351 2.60 -1.13 -29.05
C VAL A 351 1.82 0.04 -28.45
N THR A 352 2.01 0.32 -27.17
CA THR A 352 1.36 1.45 -26.48
C THR A 352 1.95 2.77 -26.93
N HIS A 353 3.27 2.87 -27.00
CA HIS A 353 4.01 4.03 -27.47
C HIS A 353 5.45 3.66 -27.83
N THR A 354 6.18 4.61 -28.40
CA THR A 354 7.49 4.41 -29.01
C THR A 354 8.66 4.73 -28.09
N HIS A 355 8.50 4.75 -26.76
CA HIS A 355 9.69 4.78 -25.91
C HIS A 355 10.48 3.47 -26.02
N ARG A 356 11.79 3.58 -25.82
CA ARG A 356 12.79 2.56 -26.18
C ARG A 356 12.68 1.25 -25.43
N ASP A 357 11.93 1.24 -24.35
CA ASP A 357 11.68 0.05 -23.56
C ASP A 357 10.35 -0.64 -23.91
N HIS A 358 9.54 -0.09 -24.83
CA HIS A 358 8.26 -0.66 -25.26
C HIS A 358 8.25 -1.18 -26.71
N SER A 359 8.64 -0.34 -27.68
CA SER A 359 8.44 -0.62 -29.12
C SER A 359 9.56 -1.37 -29.85
N PRO A 360 10.86 -1.25 -29.50
CA PRO A 360 11.92 -1.82 -30.36
C PRO A 360 11.82 -3.34 -30.53
N GLY A 361 11.36 -4.06 -29.50
CA GLY A 361 11.13 -5.50 -29.57
C GLY A 361 10.10 -5.94 -30.63
N ALA A 362 9.26 -5.02 -31.14
CA ALA A 362 8.23 -5.33 -32.12
C ALA A 362 8.81 -5.78 -33.46
N ALA A 363 9.92 -5.17 -33.91
CA ALA A 363 10.59 -5.56 -35.14
C ALA A 363 11.16 -6.98 -35.06
N LEU A 364 11.81 -7.29 -33.93
CA LEU A 364 12.37 -8.63 -33.66
C LEU A 364 11.27 -9.69 -33.57
N LEU A 365 10.20 -9.42 -32.82
CA LEU A 365 9.10 -10.37 -32.64
C LEU A 365 8.34 -10.59 -33.94
N ARG A 366 8.11 -9.54 -34.74
CA ARG A 366 7.50 -9.63 -36.08
C ARG A 366 8.35 -10.50 -37.01
N ALA A 367 9.66 -10.31 -37.04
CA ALA A 367 10.56 -11.13 -37.85
C ALA A 367 10.51 -12.63 -37.47
N ARG A 368 10.23 -12.93 -36.20
CA ARG A 368 10.15 -14.30 -35.67
C ARG A 368 8.80 -14.98 -35.88
N THR A 369 7.72 -14.22 -35.92
CA THR A 369 6.35 -14.76 -35.86
C THR A 369 5.52 -14.47 -37.11
N GLY A 370 5.90 -13.47 -37.90
CA GLY A 370 5.07 -12.94 -38.98
C GLY A 370 3.82 -12.19 -38.48
N ALA A 371 3.70 -11.96 -37.17
CA ALA A 371 2.56 -11.29 -36.56
C ALA A 371 2.41 -9.84 -37.06
N ARG A 372 1.15 -9.43 -37.24
CA ARG A 372 0.82 -8.06 -37.67
C ARG A 372 1.02 -7.07 -36.53
N THR A 373 1.64 -5.92 -36.80
CA THR A 373 1.86 -4.87 -35.81
C THR A 373 0.76 -3.80 -35.81
N TYR A 374 0.41 -3.31 -34.63
CA TYR A 374 -0.60 -2.28 -34.39
C TYR A 374 -0.04 -1.22 -33.43
N GLY A 375 -0.40 0.04 -33.62
CA GLY A 375 -0.02 1.13 -32.71
C GLY A 375 -0.03 2.49 -33.39
N MET A 376 0.75 3.44 -32.89
CA MET A 376 0.95 4.75 -33.51
C MET A 376 2.44 5.03 -33.70
N ALA A 377 2.80 5.53 -34.88
CA ALA A 377 4.20 5.90 -35.16
C ALA A 377 4.66 7.09 -34.32
N ALA A 378 5.98 7.21 -34.16
CA ALA A 378 6.59 8.34 -33.48
C ALA A 378 6.27 9.66 -34.19
N ARG A 379 5.84 10.67 -33.43
CA ARG A 379 5.62 12.04 -33.94
C ARG A 379 6.80 12.98 -33.66
N HIS A 380 7.70 12.54 -32.80
CA HIS A 380 8.92 13.23 -32.41
C HIS A 380 10.09 12.24 -32.43
N ASP A 381 11.30 12.76 -32.65
CA ASP A 381 12.53 11.99 -32.79
C ASP A 381 13.28 11.76 -31.46
N VAL A 382 13.23 12.75 -30.56
CA VAL A 382 13.99 12.70 -29.30
C VAL A 382 13.36 11.72 -28.32
N GLY A 383 14.14 10.70 -27.92
CA GLY A 383 13.75 9.76 -26.87
C GLY A 383 12.80 8.65 -27.34
N GLN A 384 12.34 8.70 -28.59
CA GLN A 384 11.49 7.68 -29.19
C GLN A 384 12.27 6.77 -30.14
N ASP A 385 11.67 5.62 -30.41
CA ASP A 385 11.99 4.69 -31.49
C ASP A 385 11.24 5.12 -32.76
N THR A 386 11.95 5.83 -33.63
CA THR A 386 11.42 6.28 -34.93
C THR A 386 11.44 5.19 -35.99
N ALA A 387 12.02 4.02 -35.71
CA ALA A 387 12.03 2.89 -36.63
C ALA A 387 10.73 2.08 -36.56
N PHE A 388 9.97 2.20 -35.46
CA PHE A 388 8.67 1.55 -35.35
C PHE A 388 7.65 2.17 -36.31
N SER A 389 7.19 1.36 -37.27
CA SER A 389 6.10 1.66 -38.19
C SER A 389 5.10 0.50 -38.14
N PRO A 390 3.89 0.70 -37.58
CA PRO A 390 2.92 -0.38 -37.45
C PRO A 390 2.31 -0.75 -38.81
N ASP A 391 2.00 -2.04 -39.00
CA ASP A 391 1.23 -2.51 -40.16
C ASP A 391 -0.22 -1.95 -40.15
N VAL A 392 -0.71 -1.56 -38.98
CA VAL A 392 -2.00 -0.88 -38.76
C VAL A 392 -1.79 0.30 -37.81
N GLU A 393 -1.91 1.51 -38.33
CA GLU A 393 -1.99 2.70 -37.49
C GLU A 393 -3.38 2.78 -36.83
N LEU A 394 -3.42 2.94 -35.52
CA LEU A 394 -4.64 3.00 -34.73
C LEU A 394 -4.96 4.44 -34.32
N ALA A 395 -6.24 4.79 -34.39
CA ALA A 395 -6.80 6.01 -33.84
C ALA A 395 -7.58 5.73 -32.54
N ASP A 396 -8.04 6.81 -31.91
CA ASP A 396 -8.91 6.71 -30.75
C ASP A 396 -10.21 5.97 -31.05
N GLY A 397 -10.56 4.98 -30.24
CA GLY A 397 -11.79 4.21 -30.37
C GLY A 397 -11.73 3.05 -31.35
N ASP A 398 -10.64 2.90 -32.12
CA ASP A 398 -10.44 1.76 -32.99
C ASP A 398 -10.43 0.44 -32.20
N THR A 399 -10.87 -0.63 -32.85
CA THR A 399 -10.95 -1.96 -32.23
C THR A 399 -10.08 -2.97 -32.97
N VAL A 400 -9.41 -3.81 -32.19
CA VAL A 400 -8.62 -4.94 -32.68
C VAL A 400 -9.27 -6.22 -32.17
N VAL A 401 -9.78 -7.03 -33.09
CA VAL A 401 -10.30 -8.36 -32.77
C VAL A 401 -9.10 -9.29 -32.54
N LEU A 402 -9.01 -9.83 -31.33
CA LEU A 402 -7.98 -10.76 -30.92
C LEU A 402 -8.19 -12.15 -31.54
N PRO A 403 -7.13 -12.99 -31.62
CA PRO A 403 -7.25 -14.32 -32.21
C PRO A 403 -8.23 -15.27 -31.51
N ASP A 404 -8.57 -14.99 -30.24
CA ASP A 404 -9.52 -15.75 -29.44
C ASP A 404 -10.96 -15.19 -29.51
N GLY A 405 -11.17 -14.13 -30.32
CA GLY A 405 -12.47 -13.48 -30.53
C GLY A 405 -12.77 -12.32 -29.58
N ARG A 406 -11.95 -12.08 -28.55
CA ARG A 406 -12.10 -10.90 -27.68
C ARG A 406 -11.72 -9.63 -28.43
N VAL A 407 -12.13 -8.48 -27.91
CA VAL A 407 -11.89 -7.17 -28.55
C VAL A 407 -11.01 -6.31 -27.65
N LEU A 408 -9.92 -5.80 -28.20
CA LEU A 408 -9.16 -4.69 -27.61
C LEU A 408 -9.59 -3.38 -28.26
N ARG A 409 -10.02 -2.42 -27.44
CA ARG A 409 -10.29 -1.05 -27.88
C ARG A 409 -9.08 -0.16 -27.60
N ALA A 410 -8.59 0.53 -28.63
CA ALA A 410 -7.57 1.55 -28.51
C ALA A 410 -8.16 2.82 -27.89
N ILE A 411 -7.46 3.40 -26.91
CA ILE A 411 -7.82 4.65 -26.26
C ILE A 411 -6.61 5.57 -26.41
N HIS A 412 -6.75 6.63 -27.19
CA HIS A 412 -5.68 7.62 -27.33
C HIS A 412 -5.54 8.42 -26.04
N THR A 413 -4.40 8.27 -25.38
CA THR A 413 -4.08 8.85 -24.08
C THR A 413 -2.79 9.69 -24.14
N PRO A 414 -2.76 10.73 -25.00
CA PRO A 414 -1.57 11.56 -25.16
C PRO A 414 -1.26 12.33 -23.87
N GLY A 415 -0.01 12.78 -23.77
CA GLY A 415 0.46 13.64 -22.69
C GLY A 415 1.75 13.15 -22.06
N HIS A 416 1.93 11.83 -21.88
CA HIS A 416 3.26 11.27 -21.60
C HIS A 416 4.11 11.26 -22.87
N ALA A 417 3.56 10.66 -23.92
CA ALA A 417 3.99 10.75 -25.31
C ALA A 417 2.78 11.10 -26.18
N SER A 418 2.98 11.82 -27.29
CA SER A 418 1.89 12.27 -28.16
C SER A 418 1.20 11.12 -28.92
N ASN A 419 1.91 10.01 -29.10
CA ASN A 419 1.43 8.79 -29.77
C ASN A 419 1.02 7.67 -28.78
N HIS A 420 0.78 8.01 -27.51
CA HIS A 420 0.46 7.01 -26.49
C HIS A 420 -0.98 6.47 -26.61
N LEU A 421 -1.11 5.15 -26.64
CA LEU A 421 -2.35 4.39 -26.59
C LEU A 421 -2.43 3.55 -25.31
N CYS A 422 -3.59 3.57 -24.66
CA CYS A 422 -4.01 2.49 -23.77
C CYS A 422 -4.86 1.48 -24.55
N TYR A 423 -4.90 0.23 -24.11
CA TYR A 423 -5.75 -0.80 -24.70
C TYR A 423 -6.73 -1.34 -23.67
N ALA A 424 -8.04 -1.24 -23.94
CA ALA A 424 -9.09 -1.78 -23.07
C ALA A 424 -9.54 -3.16 -23.56
N LEU A 425 -9.44 -4.16 -22.68
CA LEU A 425 -10.05 -5.47 -22.83
C LEU A 425 -11.41 -5.43 -22.13
N GLU A 426 -12.48 -5.23 -22.91
CA GLU A 426 -13.79 -4.82 -22.39
C GLU A 426 -14.46 -5.89 -21.51
N ASP A 427 -14.40 -7.15 -21.90
CA ASP A 427 -15.00 -8.27 -21.17
C ASP A 427 -14.36 -8.51 -19.80
N ALA A 428 -13.05 -8.24 -19.70
CA ALA A 428 -12.30 -8.31 -18.45
C ALA A 428 -12.29 -6.98 -17.66
N ARG A 429 -12.88 -5.90 -18.20
CA ARG A 429 -12.81 -4.54 -17.64
C ARG A 429 -11.38 -4.12 -17.25
N LEU A 430 -10.41 -4.59 -18.02
CA LEU A 430 -8.97 -4.40 -17.81
C LEU A 430 -8.45 -3.40 -18.84
N VAL A 431 -7.66 -2.42 -18.39
CA VAL A 431 -6.96 -1.52 -19.30
C VAL A 431 -5.46 -1.71 -19.18
N PHE A 432 -4.80 -2.03 -20.28
CA PHE A 432 -3.35 -1.95 -20.42
C PHE A 432 -2.96 -0.49 -20.58
N THR A 433 -2.31 0.08 -19.57
CA THR A 433 -2.11 1.53 -19.46
C THR A 433 -0.78 2.02 -19.99
N GLY A 434 0.13 1.13 -20.40
CA GLY A 434 1.50 1.49 -20.76
C GLY A 434 2.10 2.41 -19.69
N ASP A 435 2.67 3.51 -20.13
CA ASP A 435 3.24 4.55 -19.26
C ASP A 435 2.30 5.74 -19.05
N HIS A 436 1.00 5.58 -19.30
CA HIS A 436 0.02 6.59 -18.91
C HIS A 436 -0.31 6.53 -17.42
N VAL A 437 -0.43 5.32 -16.88
CA VAL A 437 -0.63 5.05 -15.45
C VAL A 437 0.26 3.89 -15.05
N MET A 438 1.22 4.14 -14.17
CA MET A 438 2.17 3.14 -13.66
C MET A 438 2.06 2.98 -12.14
N GLN A 439 2.49 1.83 -11.62
CA GLN A 439 2.46 1.58 -10.18
C GLN A 439 3.77 2.03 -9.51
N GLY A 440 3.67 2.82 -8.44
CA GLY A 440 4.79 3.15 -7.55
C GLY A 440 5.49 4.49 -7.83
N SER A 441 5.29 5.09 -9.00
CA SER A 441 5.82 6.43 -9.32
C SER A 441 4.90 7.21 -10.27
N THR A 442 5.21 8.49 -10.44
CA THR A 442 4.57 9.32 -11.47
C THR A 442 5.40 9.30 -12.74
N VAL A 443 4.71 9.34 -13.88
CA VAL A 443 5.35 9.30 -15.21
C VAL A 443 6.07 10.62 -15.49
N VAL A 444 7.08 10.62 -16.35
CA VAL A 444 7.71 11.89 -16.75
C VAL A 444 6.90 12.49 -17.89
N ILE A 445 6.50 13.75 -17.74
CA ILE A 445 5.92 14.54 -18.83
C ILE A 445 7.06 15.37 -19.43
N ASN A 446 7.44 15.09 -20.68
CA ASN A 446 8.62 15.66 -21.33
C ASN A 446 8.26 16.42 -22.62
N PRO A 447 8.10 17.75 -22.57
CA PRO A 447 7.86 18.57 -23.76
C PRO A 447 9.00 18.50 -24.79
N PRO A 448 8.72 18.72 -26.09
CA PRO A 448 7.42 19.07 -26.66
C PRO A 448 6.46 17.90 -26.88
N ASP A 449 6.96 16.65 -26.83
CA ASP A 449 6.14 15.46 -27.08
C ASP A 449 5.14 15.20 -25.94
N GLY A 450 5.59 15.34 -24.70
CA GLY A 450 4.75 15.27 -23.51
C GLY A 450 4.12 16.62 -23.16
N HIS A 451 2.87 16.61 -22.70
CA HIS A 451 2.08 17.80 -22.42
C HIS A 451 1.19 17.64 -21.19
N MET A 452 1.28 18.55 -20.20
CA MET A 452 0.64 18.37 -18.89
C MET A 452 -0.89 18.49 -18.93
N ALA A 453 -1.42 19.48 -19.66
CA ALA A 453 -2.88 19.65 -19.77
C ALA A 453 -3.52 18.44 -20.43
N THR A 454 -2.90 17.96 -21.52
CA THR A 454 -3.32 16.80 -22.28
C THR A 454 -3.23 15.53 -21.43
N TYR A 455 -2.16 15.36 -20.66
CA TYR A 455 -2.01 14.23 -19.75
C TYR A 455 -3.14 14.19 -18.69
N LEU A 456 -3.46 15.33 -18.08
CA LEU A 456 -4.55 15.42 -17.10
C LEU A 456 -5.93 15.12 -17.71
N ALA A 457 -6.18 15.63 -18.92
CA ALA A 457 -7.42 15.33 -19.65
C ALA A 457 -7.54 13.84 -20.00
N SER A 458 -6.44 13.22 -20.46
CA SER A 458 -6.37 11.78 -20.74
C SER A 458 -6.60 10.93 -19.49
N LEU A 459 -6.06 11.33 -18.32
CA LEU A 459 -6.34 10.67 -17.05
C LEU A 459 -7.82 10.74 -16.67
N GLN A 460 -8.43 11.92 -16.79
CA GLN A 460 -9.86 12.10 -16.49
C GLN A 460 -10.74 11.24 -17.40
N ARG A 461 -10.41 11.21 -18.70
CA ARG A 461 -11.09 10.36 -19.67
C ARG A 461 -10.94 8.88 -19.32
N LEU A 462 -9.73 8.42 -18.99
CA LEU A 462 -9.49 7.04 -18.60
C LEU A 462 -10.28 6.64 -17.35
N ALA A 463 -10.40 7.53 -16.36
CA ALA A 463 -11.22 7.30 -15.18
C ALA A 463 -12.71 7.18 -15.51
N SER A 464 -13.22 7.94 -16.49
CA SER A 464 -14.62 7.91 -16.91
C SER A 464 -15.04 6.60 -17.60
N LEU A 465 -14.09 5.78 -18.03
CA LEU A 465 -14.36 4.45 -18.59
C LEU A 465 -14.68 3.40 -17.51
N GLU A 466 -14.57 3.76 -16.24
CA GLU A 466 -14.83 2.90 -15.07
C GLU A 466 -14.19 1.50 -15.17
N PRO A 467 -12.88 1.41 -15.50
CA PRO A 467 -12.20 0.12 -15.52
C PRO A 467 -12.14 -0.47 -14.12
N GLU A 468 -12.08 -1.80 -14.05
CA GLU A 468 -11.93 -2.53 -12.80
C GLU A 468 -10.45 -2.72 -12.45
N TRP A 469 -9.62 -2.90 -13.48
CA TRP A 469 -8.19 -3.21 -13.36
C TRP A 469 -7.35 -2.35 -14.29
N LEU A 470 -6.15 -1.96 -13.83
CA LEU A 470 -5.12 -1.35 -14.67
C LEU A 470 -3.88 -2.26 -14.74
N ALA A 471 -3.43 -2.57 -15.94
CA ALA A 471 -2.22 -3.33 -16.23
C ALA A 471 -1.13 -2.37 -16.77
N PRO A 472 -0.20 -1.90 -15.91
CA PRO A 472 0.77 -0.87 -16.29
C PRO A 472 1.96 -1.39 -17.08
N GLY A 473 2.62 -0.51 -17.84
CA GLY A 473 3.93 -0.78 -18.45
C GLY A 473 4.98 -1.17 -17.41
N HIS A 474 4.86 -0.67 -16.17
CA HIS A 474 5.75 -1.00 -15.06
C HIS A 474 5.00 -1.22 -13.74
N GLY A 475 5.39 -2.28 -13.03
CA GLY A 475 4.84 -2.63 -11.71
C GLY A 475 3.73 -3.69 -11.74
N PHE A 476 3.01 -3.86 -10.63
CA PHE A 476 1.93 -4.84 -10.52
C PHE A 476 0.63 -4.29 -11.14
N VAL A 477 -0.29 -5.21 -11.45
CA VAL A 477 -1.68 -4.84 -11.74
C VAL A 477 -2.27 -4.06 -10.56
N MET A 478 -3.05 -3.02 -10.86
CA MET A 478 -3.66 -2.13 -9.87
C MET A 478 -5.17 -2.27 -9.83
N ASP A 479 -5.72 -2.26 -8.62
CA ASP A 479 -7.13 -2.17 -8.31
C ASP A 479 -7.58 -0.72 -8.09
N ARG A 480 -8.89 -0.53 -7.93
CA ARG A 480 -9.55 0.75 -7.66
C ARG A 480 -9.08 1.89 -8.60
N PRO A 481 -9.24 1.75 -9.93
CA PRO A 481 -8.61 2.67 -10.88
C PRO A 481 -8.98 4.15 -10.68
N ALA A 482 -10.26 4.43 -10.38
CA ALA A 482 -10.72 5.79 -10.09
C ALA A 482 -9.95 6.44 -8.93
N GLN A 483 -9.68 5.70 -7.86
CA GLN A 483 -8.89 6.19 -6.72
C GLN A 483 -7.44 6.45 -7.12
N ARG A 484 -6.81 5.51 -7.86
CA ARG A 484 -5.40 5.63 -8.30
C ARG A 484 -5.20 6.82 -9.24
N ILE A 485 -6.09 6.97 -10.22
CA ILE A 485 -6.07 8.08 -11.17
C ILE A 485 -6.35 9.40 -10.45
N GLY A 486 -7.33 9.43 -9.53
CA GLY A 486 -7.61 10.60 -8.70
C GLY A 486 -6.39 11.05 -7.89
N GLN A 487 -5.68 10.12 -7.25
CA GLN A 487 -4.44 10.41 -6.53
C GLN A 487 -3.35 11.00 -7.45
N LEU A 488 -3.20 10.48 -8.67
CA LEU A 488 -2.26 11.02 -9.66
C LEU A 488 -2.63 12.45 -10.05
N ILE A 489 -3.91 12.72 -10.34
CA ILE A 489 -4.40 14.06 -10.67
C ILE A 489 -4.13 15.02 -9.51
N THR A 490 -4.53 14.67 -8.28
CA THR A 490 -4.28 15.47 -7.09
C THR A 490 -2.79 15.76 -6.89
N HIS A 491 -1.92 14.76 -7.09
CA HIS A 491 -0.47 14.94 -6.99
C HIS A 491 0.06 15.97 -8.00
N ARG A 492 -0.40 15.92 -9.26
CA ARG A 492 0.00 16.87 -10.30
C ARG A 492 -0.49 18.28 -10.00
N LEU A 493 -1.76 18.43 -9.58
CA LEU A 493 -2.30 19.74 -9.23
C LEU A 493 -1.61 20.34 -8.00
N ALA A 494 -1.24 19.53 -7.01
CA ALA A 494 -0.43 19.98 -5.87
C ALA A 494 0.98 20.43 -6.29
N ARG A 495 1.58 19.81 -7.31
CA ARG A 495 2.85 20.26 -7.89
C ARG A 495 2.69 21.57 -8.68
N GLU A 496 1.58 21.73 -9.39
CA GLU A 496 1.25 22.97 -10.10
C GLU A 496 1.05 24.14 -9.13
N ALA A 497 0.32 23.93 -8.03
CA ALA A 497 0.15 24.93 -6.98
C ALA A 497 1.50 25.37 -6.39
N ARG A 498 2.37 24.41 -6.03
CA ARG A 498 3.74 24.71 -5.57
C ARG A 498 4.57 25.47 -6.60
N THR A 499 4.33 25.25 -7.89
CA THR A 499 5.02 25.98 -8.96
C THR A 499 4.63 27.45 -8.96
N LEU A 500 3.34 27.76 -8.78
CA LEU A 500 2.86 29.13 -8.66
C LEU A 500 3.35 29.81 -7.39
N ASP A 501 3.34 29.11 -6.26
CA ASP A 501 3.88 29.63 -5.00
C ASP A 501 5.36 30.00 -5.14
N ALA A 502 6.16 29.14 -5.78
CA ALA A 502 7.57 29.39 -6.06
C ALA A 502 7.77 30.61 -6.99
N LEU A 503 6.94 30.77 -8.03
CA LEU A 503 6.97 31.96 -8.90
C LEU A 503 6.61 33.24 -8.15
N GLY A 504 5.64 33.19 -7.23
CA GLY A 504 5.26 34.32 -6.39
C GLY A 504 6.37 34.73 -5.42
N GLN A 505 7.10 33.76 -4.85
CA GLN A 505 8.18 34.00 -3.90
C GLN A 505 9.48 34.47 -4.56
N LEU A 506 9.86 33.88 -5.69
CA LEU A 506 11.13 34.18 -6.38
C LEU A 506 11.02 35.35 -7.37
N GLY A 507 9.81 35.71 -7.79
CA GLY A 507 9.60 36.61 -8.92
C GLY A 507 10.07 35.96 -10.24
N PRO A 508 10.43 36.77 -11.26
CA PRO A 508 10.91 36.25 -12.54
C PRO A 508 12.13 35.33 -12.44
N ALA A 509 11.93 34.03 -12.65
CA ALA A 509 12.91 32.98 -12.37
C ALA A 509 13.12 32.01 -13.54
N THR A 510 14.34 31.48 -13.69
CA THR A 510 14.64 30.44 -14.69
C THR A 510 14.15 29.07 -14.20
N LEU A 511 14.04 28.10 -15.11
CA LEU A 511 13.77 26.69 -14.75
C LEU A 511 14.76 26.16 -13.70
N ASP A 512 16.03 26.54 -13.81
CA ASP A 512 17.09 26.04 -12.93
C ASP A 512 16.95 26.59 -11.51
N ALA A 513 16.44 27.82 -11.36
CA ALA A 513 16.10 28.40 -10.06
C ALA A 513 14.81 27.82 -9.47
N LEU A 514 13.80 27.56 -10.31
CA LEU A 514 12.50 27.04 -9.87
C LEU A 514 12.54 25.56 -9.48
N THR A 515 13.33 24.75 -10.18
CA THR A 515 13.39 23.28 -9.95
C THR A 515 13.65 22.92 -8.48
N PRO A 516 14.71 23.40 -7.82
CA PRO A 516 14.98 23.04 -6.42
C PRO A 516 13.91 23.56 -5.45
N ALA A 517 13.28 24.71 -5.74
CA ALA A 517 12.21 25.24 -4.89
C ALA A 517 10.92 24.40 -5.00
N VAL A 518 10.52 24.07 -6.23
CA VAL A 518 9.30 23.28 -6.48
C VAL A 518 9.48 21.82 -6.09
N TYR A 519 10.70 21.27 -6.24
CA TYR A 519 11.06 19.87 -5.98
C TYR A 519 11.97 19.68 -4.76
N ALA A 520 11.80 20.52 -3.73
CA ALA A 520 12.53 20.39 -2.46
C ALA A 520 12.29 19.04 -1.75
N ASP A 521 11.16 18.39 -2.04
CA ASP A 521 10.78 17.05 -1.57
C ASP A 521 11.40 15.90 -2.38
N VAL A 522 12.15 16.20 -3.45
CA VAL A 522 12.78 15.21 -4.33
C VAL A 522 14.30 15.29 -4.21
N PRO A 523 15.01 14.15 -4.09
CA PRO A 523 16.47 14.14 -4.07
C PRO A 523 17.09 14.87 -5.26
N ALA A 524 18.12 15.68 -5.00
CA ALA A 524 18.79 16.51 -6.02
C ALA A 524 19.24 15.72 -7.26
N ALA A 525 19.68 14.47 -7.09
CA ALA A 525 20.05 13.58 -8.18
C ALA A 525 18.93 13.33 -9.22
N ARG A 526 17.66 13.58 -8.85
CA ARG A 526 16.48 13.43 -9.74
C ARG A 526 15.99 14.75 -10.31
N HIS A 527 16.60 15.89 -9.96
CA HIS A 527 16.14 17.21 -10.40
C HIS A 527 16.24 17.39 -11.92
N ALA A 528 17.23 16.78 -12.58
CA ALA A 528 17.36 16.84 -14.03
C ALA A 528 16.12 16.25 -14.76
N VAL A 529 15.53 15.19 -14.21
CA VAL A 529 14.30 14.58 -14.73
C VAL A 529 13.08 15.39 -14.32
N ALA A 530 13.01 15.79 -13.04
CA ALA A 530 11.92 16.60 -12.51
C ALA A 530 11.74 17.94 -13.27
N ARG A 531 12.84 18.55 -13.71
CA ARG A 531 12.86 19.79 -14.51
C ARG A 531 12.05 19.67 -15.81
N ARG A 532 11.99 18.47 -16.43
CA ARG A 532 11.18 18.22 -17.64
C ARG A 532 9.69 18.36 -17.34
N SER A 533 9.23 17.75 -16.24
CA SER A 533 7.84 17.89 -15.80
C SER A 533 7.52 19.26 -15.21
N LEU A 534 8.50 19.96 -14.61
CA LEU A 534 8.34 21.37 -14.26
C LEU A 534 8.05 22.22 -15.49
N ARG A 535 8.80 22.02 -16.57
CA ARG A 535 8.57 22.71 -17.83
C ARG A 535 7.16 22.47 -18.34
N ALA A 536 6.69 21.21 -18.32
CA ALA A 536 5.32 20.88 -18.73
C ALA A 536 4.23 21.57 -17.87
N HIS A 537 4.44 21.70 -16.55
CA HIS A 537 3.54 22.47 -15.69
C HIS A 537 3.54 23.96 -16.06
N LEU A 538 4.71 24.54 -16.30
CA LEU A 538 4.85 25.94 -16.66
C LEU A 538 4.23 26.26 -18.03
N ASP A 539 4.41 25.38 -19.03
CA ASP A 539 3.76 25.51 -20.33
C ASP A 539 2.22 25.50 -20.18
N LYS A 540 1.65 24.55 -19.43
CA LYS A 540 0.22 24.54 -19.10
C LYS A 540 -0.22 25.83 -18.38
N LEU A 541 0.56 26.32 -17.41
CA LEU A 541 0.21 27.56 -16.70
C LEU A 541 0.22 28.79 -17.62
N VAL A 542 1.04 28.80 -18.67
CA VAL A 542 0.99 29.83 -19.71
C VAL A 542 -0.29 29.72 -20.53
N GLU A 543 -0.69 28.52 -20.93
CA GLU A 543 -1.96 28.26 -21.64
C GLU A 543 -3.18 28.69 -20.80
N ASP A 544 -3.14 28.43 -19.50
CA ASP A 544 -4.16 28.85 -18.54
C ASP A 544 -4.14 30.37 -18.25
N GLY A 545 -3.17 31.12 -18.79
CA GLY A 545 -3.01 32.56 -18.54
C GLY A 545 -2.53 32.92 -17.13
N ARG A 546 -1.94 31.97 -16.40
CA ARG A 546 -1.49 32.11 -14.99
C ARG A 546 0.02 32.30 -14.86
N ALA A 547 0.78 32.05 -15.92
CA ALA A 547 2.20 32.33 -16.01
C ALA A 547 2.56 32.98 -17.35
N ALA A 548 3.72 33.60 -17.42
CA ALA A 548 4.31 34.10 -18.66
C ALA A 548 5.81 33.82 -18.66
N VAL A 549 6.38 33.61 -19.85
CA VAL A 549 7.81 33.46 -20.07
C VAL A 549 8.32 34.63 -20.91
N SER A 550 9.41 35.26 -20.47
CA SER A 550 10.10 36.33 -21.20
C SER A 550 11.05 35.77 -22.25
N GLN A 551 11.53 36.63 -23.16
CA GLN A 551 12.47 36.23 -24.22
C GLN A 551 13.81 35.69 -23.68
N ASP A 552 14.23 36.12 -22.49
CA ASP A 552 15.42 35.62 -21.78
C ASP A 552 15.15 34.32 -20.98
N GLY A 553 13.97 33.71 -21.14
CA GLY A 553 13.65 32.40 -20.57
C GLY A 553 13.28 32.41 -19.09
N ARG A 554 12.88 33.56 -18.54
CA ARG A 554 12.43 33.69 -17.14
C ARG A 554 10.92 33.61 -17.07
N TRP A 555 10.44 32.81 -16.14
CA TRP A 555 9.03 32.57 -15.85
C TRP A 555 8.56 33.49 -14.74
N ARG A 556 7.35 34.03 -14.85
CA ARG A 556 6.69 34.82 -13.81
C ARG A 556 5.23 34.44 -13.70
N ALA A 557 4.66 34.58 -12.51
CA ALA A 557 3.21 34.50 -12.33
C ALA A 557 2.52 35.70 -13.02
N VAL A 558 1.28 35.48 -13.45
CA VAL A 558 0.40 36.53 -13.98
C VAL A 558 -0.79 36.65 -13.05
N ASP A 559 -1.03 37.85 -12.52
CA ASP A 559 -2.19 38.14 -11.69
C ASP A 559 -3.45 38.20 -12.57
N VAL A 560 -4.33 37.22 -12.40
CA VAL A 560 -5.62 37.14 -13.10
C VAL A 560 -6.62 38.20 -12.57
N SER A 561 -6.26 38.92 -11.49
CA SER A 561 -7.05 40.00 -10.87
C SER A 561 -6.88 41.37 -11.54
N ALA A 562 -5.95 41.55 -12.49
CA ALA A 562 -5.70 42.82 -13.18
C ALA A 562 -6.37 42.94 -14.56
N THR A 563 -7.16 41.95 -14.98
CA THR A 563 -7.80 41.92 -16.32
C THR A 563 -9.25 41.46 -16.23
N ARG A 564 -10.10 42.24 -15.56
CA ARG A 564 -11.55 42.26 -15.78
C ARG A 564 -12.10 43.66 -15.62
#